data_AF-A0A087NER2-F1
#
_entry.id   AF-A0A087NER2-F1
#
_cell.length_a   1.000
_cell.length_b   1.000
_cell.length_c   1.000
_cell.angle_alpha   90.00
_cell.angle_beta   90.00
_cell.angle_gamma   90.00
#
_symmetry.space_group_name_H-M   'P 1'
#
loop_
_entity.id
_entity.type
_entity.pdbx_description
1 polymer ?
#
loop_
_entity_poly.entity_id
_entity_poly.type
_entity_poly.pdbx_seq_one_letter_code
_entity_poly.pdbx_strand_id
1 'polypeptide(L)'
;MLMAEFANVMWKKVRAQEIGSAQAREAAAVLPDIVELIPTAGLADRAMDISLQLDHPAYDCFFLAAAQMLETIVISADRKLVRRCADTAFSGLIAGLTDRPSWQA
;
A
#
# COMPACT_ATOMS: atom_id res chain seq x y z
N MET A 1 -1.73 4.53 -6.26
CA MET A 1 -1.37 3.29 -6.99
C MET A 1 -2.23 2.10 -6.61
N LEU A 2 -2.95 2.16 -5.49
CA LEU A 2 -3.80 1.07 -5.00
C LEU A 2 -4.69 0.44 -6.07
N MET A 3 -5.42 1.23 -6.87
CA MET A 3 -6.28 0.69 -7.94
C MET A 3 -5.50 -0.13 -8.98
N ALA A 4 -4.30 0.30 -9.34
CA ALA A 4 -3.46 -0.41 -10.30
C ALA A 4 -2.90 -1.71 -9.71
N GLU A 5 -2.47 -1.69 -8.45
CA GLU A 5 -1.99 -2.88 -7.74
C GLU A 5 -3.12 -3.89 -7.52
N PHE A 6 -4.30 -3.41 -7.12
CA PHE A 6 -5.48 -4.24 -6.97
C PHE A 6 -5.88 -4.89 -8.29
N ALA A 7 -5.97 -4.12 -9.38
CA ALA A 7 -6.24 -4.66 -10.71
C ALA A 7 -5.21 -5.72 -11.14
N ASN A 8 -3.92 -5.51 -10.84
CA ASN A 8 -2.87 -6.50 -11.11
C ASN A 8 -3.05 -7.79 -10.30
N VAL A 9 -3.42 -7.68 -9.01
CA VAL A 9 -3.74 -8.85 -8.18
C VAL A 9 -4.95 -9.59 -8.73
N MET A 10 -6.01 -8.89 -9.13
CA MET A 10 -7.20 -9.50 -9.72
C MET A 10 -6.88 -10.22 -11.03
N TRP A 11 -6.05 -9.61 -11.89
CA TRP A 11 -5.57 -10.26 -13.11
C TRP A 11 -4.78 -11.54 -12.79
N LYS A 12 -3.88 -11.52 -11.81
CA LYS A 12 -3.13 -12.70 -11.36
C LYS A 12 -4.06 -13.81 -10.86
N LYS A 13 -5.08 -13.48 -10.08
CA LYS A 13 -6.08 -14.44 -9.57
C LYS A 13 -6.91 -15.08 -10.68
N VAL A 14 -7.33 -14.30 -11.68
CA VAL A 14 -8.00 -14.84 -12.88
C VAL A 14 -7.08 -15.77 -13.65
N ARG A 15 -5.80 -15.39 -13.83
CA ARG A 15 -4.78 -16.22 -14.50
C ARG A 15 -4.52 -17.54 -13.76
N ALA A 16 -4.59 -17.52 -12.43
CA ALA A 16 -4.48 -18.69 -11.58
C ALA A 16 -5.78 -19.51 -11.48
N GLN A 17 -6.85 -19.10 -12.19
CA GLN A 17 -8.19 -19.70 -12.13
C GLN A 17 -8.81 -19.73 -10.72
N GLU A 18 -8.36 -18.85 -9.82
CA GLU A 18 -8.90 -18.73 -8.45
C GLU A 18 -10.25 -17.99 -8.42
N ILE A 19 -10.47 -17.09 -9.38
CA ILE A 19 -11.70 -16.30 -9.54
C ILE A 19 -12.07 -16.15 -11.02
N GLY A 20 -13.34 -15.89 -11.30
CA GLY A 20 -13.83 -15.58 -12.65
C GLY A 20 -13.54 -14.12 -13.07
N SER A 21 -13.50 -13.87 -14.38
CA SER A 21 -13.26 -12.51 -14.89
C SER A 21 -14.39 -11.51 -14.58
N ALA A 22 -15.62 -11.99 -14.38
CA ALA A 22 -16.74 -11.15 -13.93
C ALA A 22 -16.53 -10.68 -12.48
N GLN A 23 -16.22 -11.61 -11.58
CA GLN A 23 -15.90 -11.35 -10.18
C GLN A 23 -14.71 -10.38 -10.03
N ALA A 24 -13.67 -10.53 -10.86
CA ALA A 24 -12.52 -9.63 -10.87
C ALA A 24 -12.91 -8.17 -11.21
N ARG A 25 -13.78 -7.97 -12.20
CA ARG A 25 -14.25 -6.64 -12.62
C ARG A 25 -15.17 -6.02 -11.58
N GLU A 26 -16.09 -6.81 -11.03
CA GLU A 26 -17.03 -6.35 -9.99
C GLU A 26 -16.28 -5.85 -8.76
N ALA A 27 -15.34 -6.64 -8.24
CA ALA A 27 -14.57 -6.23 -7.07
C ALA A 27 -13.66 -5.01 -7.35
N ALA A 28 -13.15 -4.84 -8.57
CA ALA A 28 -12.42 -3.62 -8.94
C ALA A 28 -13.34 -2.39 -9.00
N ALA A 29 -14.60 -2.55 -9.39
CA ALA A 29 -15.59 -1.48 -9.43
C ALA A 29 -16.07 -1.06 -8.03
N VAL A 30 -16.15 -2.02 -7.09
CA VAL A 30 -16.63 -1.77 -5.71
C VAL A 30 -15.55 -1.20 -4.79
N LEU A 31 -14.27 -1.45 -5.06
CA LEU A 31 -13.17 -1.01 -4.17
C LEU A 31 -13.22 0.49 -3.80
N PRO A 32 -13.47 1.44 -4.72
CA PRO A 32 -13.56 2.87 -4.38
C PRO A 32 -14.68 3.23 -3.40
N ASP A 33 -15.70 2.38 -3.26
CA ASP A 33 -16.81 2.58 -2.32
C ASP A 33 -16.48 2.05 -0.90
N ILE A 34 -15.42 1.25 -0.77
CA ILE A 34 -14.99 0.62 0.49
C ILE A 34 -13.86 1.42 1.15
N VAL A 35 -13.03 2.08 0.35
CA VAL A 35 -11.83 2.79 0.84
C VAL A 35 -11.75 4.20 0.27
N GLU A 36 -11.22 5.13 1.06
CA GLU A 36 -10.89 6.46 0.56
C GLU A 36 -9.63 6.39 -0.33
N LEU A 37 -9.74 6.91 -1.55
CA LEU A 37 -8.62 6.94 -2.50
C LEU A 37 -7.89 8.27 -2.43
N ILE A 38 -6.61 8.22 -2.05
CA ILE A 38 -5.73 9.39 -2.03
C ILE A 38 -5.09 9.62 -3.41
N PRO A 39 -5.21 10.83 -4.00
CA PRO A 39 -4.53 11.17 -5.26
C PRO A 39 -3.01 11.09 -5.14
N THR A 40 -2.35 10.39 -6.08
CA THR A 40 -0.89 10.21 -6.03
C THR A 40 -0.09 11.41 -6.50
N ALA A 41 -0.67 12.30 -7.30
CA ALA A 41 0.07 13.41 -7.91
C ALA A 41 0.75 14.32 -6.85
N GLY A 42 0.07 14.61 -5.74
CA GLY A 42 0.61 15.43 -4.65
C GLY A 42 1.63 14.72 -3.75
N LEU A 43 1.85 13.42 -3.95
CA LEU A 43 2.74 12.60 -3.12
C LEU A 43 4.07 12.28 -3.82
N ALA A 44 4.22 12.59 -5.11
CA ALA A 44 5.31 12.08 -5.94
C ALA A 44 6.69 12.53 -5.45
N ASP A 45 6.87 13.82 -5.17
CA ASP A 45 8.15 14.37 -4.69
C ASP A 45 8.54 13.74 -3.35
N ARG A 46 7.57 13.67 -2.43
CA ARG A 46 7.81 13.08 -1.11
C ARG A 46 8.13 11.58 -1.21
N ALA A 47 7.41 10.84 -2.04
CA ALA A 47 7.66 9.42 -2.26
C ALA A 47 9.03 9.18 -2.89
N MET A 48 9.48 10.06 -3.79
CA MET A 48 10.84 10.02 -4.36
C MET A 48 11.90 10.23 -3.28
N ASP A 49 11.74 11.23 -2.41
CA ASP A 49 12.68 11.46 -1.30
C ASP A 49 12.78 10.25 -0.36
N ILE A 50 11.64 9.63 -0.03
CA ILE A 50 11.61 8.41 0.80
C ILE A 50 12.30 7.26 0.06
N SER A 51 12.03 7.09 -1.23
CA SER A 51 12.61 6.05 -2.09
C SER A 51 14.14 6.12 -2.11
N LEU A 52 14.70 7.32 -2.25
CA LEU A 52 16.14 7.56 -2.22
C LEU A 52 16.75 7.32 -0.84
N GLN A 53 16.07 7.74 0.23
CA GLN A 53 16.54 7.50 1.60
C GLN A 53 16.52 6.03 2.01
N LEU A 54 15.54 5.28 1.51
CA LEU A 54 15.37 3.85 1.82
C LEU A 54 16.10 2.92 0.84
N ASP A 55 16.59 3.41 -0.29
CA ASP A 55 17.04 2.59 -1.42
C ASP A 55 16.00 1.49 -1.75
N HIS A 56 14.78 1.95 -2.05
CA HIS A 56 13.60 1.10 -2.24
C HIS A 56 12.69 1.64 -3.34
N PRO A 57 12.01 0.80 -4.15
CA PRO A 57 11.12 1.27 -5.22
C PRO A 57 10.09 2.32 -4.78
N ALA A 58 9.98 3.40 -5.56
CA ALA A 58 9.13 4.55 -5.21
C ALA A 58 7.65 4.21 -5.03
N TYR A 59 7.14 3.19 -5.73
CA TYR A 59 5.75 2.76 -5.65
C TYR A 59 5.32 2.41 -4.21
N ASP A 60 6.17 1.69 -3.48
CA ASP A 60 5.91 1.35 -2.08
C ASP A 60 6.02 2.61 -1.18
N CYS A 61 6.91 3.53 -1.54
CA CYS A 61 7.11 4.79 -0.83
C CYS A 61 5.93 5.77 -0.96
N PHE A 62 5.04 5.61 -1.95
CA PHE A 62 3.79 6.39 -2.01
C PHE A 62 2.88 6.13 -0.81
N PHE A 63 2.85 4.89 -0.30
CA PHE A 63 2.07 4.58 0.90
C PHE A 63 2.66 5.24 2.15
N LEU A 64 4.00 5.28 2.27
CA LEU A 64 4.67 5.98 3.37
C LEU A 64 4.46 7.50 3.30
N ALA A 65 4.53 8.08 2.10
CA ALA A 65 4.24 9.49 1.88
C ALA A 65 2.79 9.84 2.25
N ALA A 66 1.83 8.99 1.86
CA ALA A 66 0.42 9.15 2.22
C ALA A 66 0.22 9.05 3.74
N ALA A 67 0.84 8.06 4.40
CA ALA A 67 0.75 7.87 5.85
C ALA A 67 1.32 9.08 6.61
N GLN A 68 2.45 9.63 6.16
CA GLN A 68 3.02 10.85 6.73
C GLN A 68 2.09 12.06 6.56
N MET A 69 1.50 12.24 5.38
CA MET A 69 0.56 13.35 5.11
C MET A 69 -0.70 13.27 5.96
N LEU A 70 -1.21 12.06 6.20
CA LEU A 70 -2.43 11.80 6.97
C LEU A 70 -2.17 11.60 8.48
N GLU A 71 -0.93 11.77 8.93
CA GLU A 71 -0.52 11.52 10.32
C GLU A 71 -0.96 10.14 10.84
N THR A 72 -0.82 9.11 10.00
CA THR A 72 -1.23 7.73 10.29
C THR A 72 -0.10 6.75 9.95
N ILE A 73 -0.38 5.45 10.00
CA ILE A 73 0.59 4.40 9.65
C ILE A 73 0.10 3.52 8.50
N VAL A 74 1.05 2.95 7.77
CA VAL A 74 0.81 1.89 6.80
C VAL A 74 0.76 0.55 7.52
N ILE A 75 -0.30 -0.22 7.32
CA ILE A 75 -0.31 -1.65 7.67
C ILE A 75 0.06 -2.44 6.42
N SER A 76 1.19 -3.15 6.45
CA SER A 76 1.72 -3.84 5.27
C SER A 76 1.96 -5.33 5.52
N ALA A 77 1.56 -6.16 4.55
CA ALA A 77 1.99 -7.55 4.49
C ALA A 77 3.40 -7.70 3.87
N ASP A 78 3.96 -6.64 3.27
CA ASP A 78 5.31 -6.64 2.73
C ASP A 78 6.35 -6.50 3.84
N ARG A 79 6.82 -7.66 4.31
CA ARG A 79 7.88 -7.74 5.33
C ARG A 79 9.19 -7.13 4.88
N LYS A 80 9.48 -7.02 3.58
CA LYS A 80 10.72 -6.38 3.10
C LYS A 80 10.64 -4.87 3.32
N LEU A 81 9.52 -4.25 2.99
CA LEU A 81 9.30 -2.82 3.23
C LEU A 81 9.31 -2.50 4.73
N VAL A 82 8.62 -3.29 5.56
CA VAL A 82 8.62 -3.13 7.03
C VAL A 82 10.05 -3.17 7.58
N ARG A 83 10.83 -4.20 7.21
CA ARG A 83 12.22 -4.33 7.63
C ARG A 83 13.09 -3.18 7.14
N ARG A 84 12.87 -2.70 5.91
CA ARG A 84 13.61 -1.57 5.35
C ARG A 84 13.40 -0.29 6.16
N CYS A 85 12.23 -0.12 6.77
CA CYS A 85 11.91 1.06 7.57
C CYS A 85 12.37 0.97 9.03
N ALA A 86 12.57 -0.24 9.58
CA ALA A 86 12.74 -0.48 11.02
C ALA A 86 13.85 0.35 11.69
N ASP A 87 15.00 0.52 11.02
CA ASP A 87 16.16 1.26 11.55
C ASP A 87 16.32 2.65 10.92
N THR A 88 15.22 3.25 10.48
CA THR A 88 15.20 4.54 9.79
C THR A 88 14.22 5.50 10.46
N ALA A 89 14.21 6.76 10.02
CA ALA A 89 13.21 7.74 10.46
C ALA A 89 11.76 7.34 10.10
N PHE A 90 11.56 6.32 9.25
CA PHE A 90 10.27 5.86 8.78
C PHE A 90 9.68 4.70 9.60
N SER A 91 10.38 4.22 10.63
CA SER A 91 9.92 3.08 11.44
C SER A 91 8.55 3.32 12.10
N GLY A 92 8.26 4.57 12.47
CA GLY A 92 6.97 4.96 13.04
C GLY A 92 5.81 5.07 12.02
N LEU A 93 6.09 4.99 10.72
CA LEU A 93 5.07 5.13 9.66
C LEU A 93 4.53 3.80 9.14
N ILE A 94 5.06 2.67 9.61
CA ILE A 94 4.68 1.36 9.08
C ILE A 94 4.71 0.28 10.15
N ALA A 95 3.71 -0.61 10.11
CA ALA A 95 3.67 -1.84 10.90
C ALA A 95 3.34 -3.04 10.00
N GLY A 96 3.84 -4.21 10.37
CA GLY A 96 3.48 -5.45 9.70
C GLY A 96 2.03 -5.85 9.99
N LEU A 97 1.34 -6.41 9.00
CA LEU A 97 -0.04 -6.90 9.13
C LEU A 97 -0.23 -7.90 10.28
N THR A 98 0.81 -8.68 10.59
CA THR A 98 0.81 -9.67 11.68
C THR A 98 1.39 -9.14 12.99
N ASP A 99 1.93 -7.92 12.98
CA ASP A 99 2.55 -7.31 14.15
C ASP A 99 1.41 -6.81 15.01
N ARG A 100 0.87 -7.67 15.90
CA ARG A 100 -0.36 -7.42 16.68
C ARG A 100 -0.47 -5.97 17.16
N PRO A 101 -1.39 -5.19 16.61
CA PRO A 101 -1.72 -3.92 17.22
C PRO A 101 -3.01 -4.12 17.99
N SER A 102 -3.06 -3.53 19.18
CA SER A 102 -4.28 -3.35 19.96
C SER A 102 -5.18 -2.31 19.29
N TRP A 103 -5.61 -2.54 18.04
CA TRP A 103 -6.67 -1.76 17.41
C TRP A 103 -8.00 -2.13 18.07
N GLN A 104 -8.23 -1.60 19.27
CA GLN A 104 -9.58 -1.58 19.84
C GLN A 104 -10.38 -0.53 19.08
N ALA A 105 -11.50 -0.96 18.51
CA ALA A 105 -12.54 -0.11 17.96
C ALA A 105 -13.19 0.73 19.07
#